data_AF-A0A7J2MX02-F1
#
_entry.id   AF-A0A7J2MX02-F1
#
_cell.length_a   1.000
_cell.length_b   1.000
_cell.length_c   1.000
_cell.angle_alpha   90.00
_cell.angle_beta   90.00
_cell.angle_gamma   90.00
#
_symmetry.space_group_name_H-M   'P 1'
#
loop_
_entity.id
_entity.type
_entity.pdbx_description
1 polymer ?
#
loop_
_entity_poly.entity_id
_entity_poly.type
_entity_poly.pdbx_seq_one_letter_code
_entity_poly.pdbx_strand_id
1 'polypeptide(L)'
;QGRDDAEKVKYFIKDAIENWGIEYVLLVGGRQGGVLQERWLMPVRYSYLDDGGEKKFISDLYFADIYKYENGNIVFEDWDSNGNGIYGEWHMRGKDILDLYPDVYVGRLACRNKWEVDIMVNKIITYETTAYGSEWAKRFIGIAGDTYPSADDPYYEGEVATKAAFDMLDGYEAVFLWTSTGTLSSANDIIDAISQGAGFVHFSGHGNPMSWANHPPGDEETWIGIDVTQFYKFSNEGMYPITIIGGCHNNQFNVSLLNLLRIRHLKDIYYKSEWSPECFGWWLARKIGGGGIATIANTGYGYGIPGEDCLKGRGRYMEIHFFKSVAEGKDMLGKAHASDLIYYLNAFPPMTDRIDTKIVEQWVLLGDPSLKIGGYPS
;
A
#
# COMPACT_ATOMS: atom_id res chain seq x y z
N GLN A 1 -0.62 -28.80 -2.65
CA GLN A 1 -0.74 -28.75 -4.13
C GLN A 1 0.03 -27.54 -4.63
N GLY A 2 0.13 -27.28 -5.94
CA GLY A 2 0.75 -26.06 -6.48
C GLY A 2 2.07 -26.25 -7.25
N ARG A 3 2.22 -25.50 -8.34
CA ARG A 3 3.32 -25.46 -9.31
C ARG A 3 4.60 -24.87 -8.73
N ASP A 4 4.47 -23.86 -7.86
CA ASP A 4 5.58 -23.18 -7.18
C ASP A 4 5.24 -22.87 -5.71
N ASP A 5 6.18 -22.26 -4.98
CA ASP A 5 6.01 -22.01 -3.54
C ASP A 5 4.92 -20.99 -3.21
N ALA A 6 4.68 -20.00 -4.09
CA ALA A 6 3.58 -19.05 -3.90
C ALA A 6 2.22 -19.72 -4.13
N GLU A 7 2.10 -20.57 -5.15
CA GLU A 7 0.86 -21.30 -5.38
C GLU A 7 0.61 -22.38 -4.30
N LYS A 8 1.66 -23.01 -3.75
CA LYS A 8 1.52 -23.89 -2.59
C LYS A 8 0.92 -23.17 -1.38
N VAL A 9 1.36 -21.95 -1.11
CA VAL A 9 0.78 -21.09 -0.06
C VAL A 9 -0.68 -20.79 -0.38
N LYS A 10 -1.00 -20.41 -1.62
CA LYS A 10 -2.37 -20.09 -2.03
C LYS A 10 -3.32 -21.30 -1.88
N TYR A 11 -2.89 -22.50 -2.26
CA TYR A 11 -3.64 -23.73 -2.01
C TYR A 11 -3.80 -24.02 -0.52
N PHE A 12 -2.78 -23.78 0.30
CA PHE A 12 -2.90 -23.93 1.75
C PHE A 12 -3.94 -22.96 2.33
N ILE A 13 -3.97 -21.70 1.85
CA ILE A 13 -4.98 -20.72 2.24
C ILE A 13 -6.38 -21.21 1.84
N LYS A 14 -6.56 -21.68 0.60
CA LYS A 14 -7.81 -22.32 0.16
C LYS A 14 -8.24 -23.46 1.09
N ASP A 15 -7.34 -24.40 1.37
CA ASP A 15 -7.61 -25.53 2.25
C ASP A 15 -7.97 -25.05 3.68
N ALA A 16 -7.32 -24.00 4.18
CA ALA A 16 -7.61 -23.43 5.50
C ALA A 16 -8.96 -22.70 5.54
N ILE A 17 -9.38 -22.03 4.46
CA ILE A 17 -10.72 -21.46 4.34
C ILE A 17 -11.77 -22.58 4.40
N GLU A 18 -11.61 -23.63 3.59
CA GLU A 18 -12.60 -24.71 3.46
C GLU A 18 -12.69 -25.59 4.71
N ASN A 19 -11.57 -25.85 5.39
CA ASN A 19 -11.53 -26.77 6.52
C ASN A 19 -11.61 -26.06 7.88
N TRP A 20 -11.12 -24.83 8.00
CA TRP A 20 -11.04 -24.10 9.27
C TRP A 20 -11.86 -22.81 9.31
N GLY A 21 -12.35 -22.32 8.17
CA GLY A 21 -13.16 -21.10 8.11
C GLY A 21 -12.37 -19.84 8.45
N ILE A 22 -11.09 -19.79 8.07
CA ILE A 22 -10.27 -18.59 8.32
C ILE A 22 -10.79 -17.39 7.53
N GLU A 23 -10.71 -16.21 8.13
CA GLU A 23 -11.04 -14.92 7.48
C GLU A 23 -9.79 -14.04 7.27
N TYR A 24 -8.71 -14.30 8.00
CA TYR A 24 -7.50 -13.47 8.01
C TYR A 24 -6.25 -14.32 7.76
N VAL A 25 -5.35 -13.80 6.94
CA VAL A 25 -4.04 -14.40 6.64
C VAL A 25 -2.95 -13.35 6.82
N LEU A 26 -2.09 -13.55 7.81
CA LEU A 26 -0.90 -12.73 8.02
C LEU A 26 0.33 -13.40 7.40
N LEU A 27 0.85 -12.78 6.34
CA LEU A 27 2.09 -13.21 5.68
C LEU A 27 3.29 -12.62 6.45
N VAL A 28 4.22 -13.46 6.91
CA VAL A 28 5.38 -12.98 7.71
C VAL A 28 6.68 -13.28 6.99
N GLY A 29 7.30 -12.25 6.44
CA GLY A 29 8.57 -12.36 5.72
C GLY A 29 8.66 -11.44 4.49
N GLY A 30 9.89 -11.08 4.14
CA GLY A 30 10.22 -10.32 2.93
C GLY A 30 11.43 -10.89 2.20
N ARG A 31 12.05 -10.06 1.34
CA ARG A 31 13.22 -10.45 0.55
C ARG A 31 14.44 -10.66 1.46
N GLN A 32 14.98 -11.86 1.46
CA GLN A 32 16.20 -12.26 2.17
C GLN A 32 17.36 -12.43 1.19
N GLY A 33 17.71 -11.32 0.55
CA GLY A 33 18.84 -11.21 -0.36
C GLY A 33 18.62 -11.83 -1.74
N GLY A 34 19.70 -12.36 -2.32
CA GLY A 34 19.75 -12.87 -3.68
C GLY A 34 20.01 -11.75 -4.71
N VAL A 35 21.10 -11.86 -5.48
CA VAL A 35 21.49 -10.84 -6.47
C VAL A 35 20.89 -11.14 -7.84
N LEU A 36 21.14 -12.34 -8.39
CA LEU A 36 20.60 -12.73 -9.70
C LEU A 36 19.14 -13.16 -9.61
N GLN A 37 18.81 -13.94 -8.58
CA GLN A 37 17.46 -14.37 -8.26
C GLN A 37 17.17 -13.96 -6.82
N GLU A 38 15.99 -13.37 -6.60
CA GLU A 38 15.54 -12.95 -5.28
C GLU A 38 15.24 -14.17 -4.42
N ARG A 39 15.63 -14.12 -3.15
CA ARG A 39 15.28 -15.13 -2.16
C ARG A 39 14.27 -14.56 -1.19
N TRP A 40 13.26 -15.35 -0.84
CA TRP A 40 12.12 -14.91 -0.05
C TRP A 40 11.95 -15.78 1.18
N LEU A 41 11.75 -15.15 2.35
CA LEU A 41 11.35 -15.85 3.57
C LEU A 41 9.88 -16.28 3.51
N MET A 42 9.07 -15.43 2.88
CA MET A 42 7.67 -15.68 2.59
C MET A 42 7.47 -15.45 1.10
N PRO A 43 7.04 -16.45 0.32
CA PRO A 43 6.81 -16.33 -1.11
C PRO A 43 5.98 -15.09 -1.50
N VAL A 44 6.19 -14.63 -2.73
CA VAL A 44 5.50 -13.51 -3.35
C VAL A 44 5.04 -13.92 -4.75
N ARG A 45 4.02 -13.24 -5.28
CA ARG A 45 3.64 -13.35 -6.68
C ARG A 45 3.97 -12.06 -7.41
N TYR A 46 4.59 -12.20 -8.59
CA TYR A 46 4.69 -11.11 -9.55
C TYR A 46 3.52 -11.20 -10.51
N SER A 47 2.78 -10.11 -10.68
CA SER A 47 1.89 -9.91 -11.82
C SER A 47 2.72 -9.43 -13.01
N TYR A 48 2.45 -9.97 -14.19
CA TYR A 48 3.13 -9.63 -15.45
C TYR A 48 2.26 -8.74 -16.36
N LEU A 49 1.28 -8.04 -15.77
CA LEU A 49 0.56 -6.97 -16.43
C LEU A 49 1.55 -5.87 -16.86
N ASP A 50 1.65 -5.65 -18.17
CA ASP A 50 2.53 -4.64 -18.77
C ASP A 50 1.70 -3.41 -19.12
N ASP A 51 1.82 -2.35 -18.31
CA ASP A 51 1.09 -1.10 -18.51
C ASP A 51 1.72 -0.19 -19.58
N GLY A 52 2.91 -0.55 -20.10
CA GLY A 52 3.75 0.24 -21.00
C GLY A 52 4.91 0.98 -20.32
N GLY A 53 4.83 1.23 -19.02
CA GLY A 53 5.88 1.85 -18.19
C GLY A 53 6.60 0.85 -17.27
N GLU A 54 5.91 -0.18 -16.79
CA GLU A 54 6.42 -1.27 -15.98
C GLU A 54 5.85 -2.61 -16.42
N LYS A 55 6.72 -3.61 -16.47
CA LYS A 55 6.43 -4.93 -17.06
C LYS A 55 5.98 -5.98 -16.06
N LYS A 56 6.19 -5.70 -14.77
CA LYS A 56 5.77 -6.56 -13.66
C LYS A 56 5.96 -5.85 -12.33
N PHE A 57 5.17 -6.25 -11.34
CA PHE A 57 5.20 -5.74 -9.97
C PHE A 57 4.72 -6.84 -9.02
N ILE A 58 4.96 -6.68 -7.71
CA ILE A 58 4.52 -7.67 -6.72
C ILE A 58 3.05 -7.47 -6.40
N SER A 59 2.29 -8.55 -6.30
CA SER A 59 0.91 -8.51 -5.82
C SER A 59 0.71 -9.52 -4.69
N ASP A 60 0.34 -9.02 -3.51
CA ASP A 60 -0.16 -9.88 -2.44
C ASP A 60 -1.67 -10.15 -2.57
N LEU A 61 -2.39 -9.43 -3.45
CA LEU A 61 -3.78 -9.75 -3.81
C LEU A 61 -3.91 -11.18 -4.34
N TYR A 62 -2.86 -11.71 -4.99
CA TYR A 62 -2.78 -13.11 -5.39
C TYR A 62 -3.09 -14.10 -4.26
N PHE A 63 -2.72 -13.79 -3.01
CA PHE A 63 -2.98 -14.66 -1.86
C PHE A 63 -4.38 -14.47 -1.28
N ALA A 64 -5.08 -13.40 -1.64
CA ALA A 64 -6.42 -13.08 -1.18
C ALA A 64 -7.51 -13.53 -2.17
N ASP A 65 -7.25 -13.45 -3.47
CA ASP A 65 -8.14 -13.86 -4.56
C ASP A 65 -8.02 -15.38 -4.78
N ILE A 66 -8.88 -16.19 -4.16
CA ILE A 66 -8.78 -17.65 -4.09
C ILE A 66 -9.66 -18.34 -5.13
N TYR A 67 -10.83 -17.78 -5.41
CA TYR A 67 -11.86 -18.39 -6.23
C TYR A 67 -12.29 -17.47 -7.35
N LYS A 68 -12.75 -18.09 -8.46
CA LYS A 68 -13.46 -17.39 -9.52
C LYS A 68 -14.67 -18.17 -9.99
N TYR A 69 -15.55 -17.48 -10.69
CA TYR A 69 -16.65 -18.13 -11.41
C TYR A 69 -16.22 -18.48 -12.84
N GLU A 70 -16.25 -19.78 -13.16
CA GLU A 70 -16.09 -20.28 -14.52
C GLU A 70 -17.29 -21.15 -14.92
N ASN A 71 -18.00 -20.76 -15.97
CA ASN A 71 -19.19 -21.46 -16.47
C ASN A 71 -20.24 -21.75 -15.38
N GLY A 72 -20.42 -20.82 -14.43
CA GLY A 72 -21.37 -20.95 -13.32
C GLY A 72 -20.90 -21.81 -12.14
N ASN A 73 -19.65 -22.30 -12.17
CA ASN A 73 -19.05 -23.05 -11.07
C ASN A 73 -17.96 -22.24 -10.38
N ILE A 74 -17.81 -22.43 -9.08
CA ILE A 74 -16.69 -21.89 -8.31
C ILE A 74 -15.47 -22.77 -8.57
N VAL A 75 -14.39 -22.17 -9.08
CA VAL A 75 -13.11 -22.84 -9.34
C VAL A 75 -11.97 -22.06 -8.70
N PHE A 76 -10.80 -22.68 -8.58
CA PHE A 76 -9.61 -22.02 -8.05
C PHE A 76 -9.09 -20.96 -9.03
N GLU A 77 -8.82 -19.76 -8.53
CA GLU A 77 -8.20 -18.69 -9.30
C GLU A 77 -6.67 -18.80 -9.18
N ASP A 78 -6.00 -19.17 -10.26
CA ASP A 78 -4.59 -19.52 -10.27
C ASP A 78 -3.68 -18.43 -10.85
N TRP A 79 -4.29 -17.38 -11.41
CA TRP A 79 -3.67 -16.27 -12.15
C TRP A 79 -2.87 -16.69 -13.38
N ASP A 80 -3.09 -17.88 -13.95
CA ASP A 80 -2.39 -18.39 -15.14
C ASP A 80 -3.39 -19.16 -16.02
N SER A 81 -4.43 -18.44 -16.43
CA SER A 81 -5.60 -18.97 -17.16
C SER A 81 -5.24 -19.60 -18.52
N ASN A 82 -4.08 -19.27 -19.09
CA ASN A 82 -3.59 -19.87 -20.32
C ASN A 82 -2.50 -20.95 -20.10
N GLY A 83 -2.08 -21.17 -18.85
CA GLY A 83 -1.20 -22.26 -18.44
C GLY A 83 0.25 -22.14 -18.92
N ASN A 84 0.74 -20.93 -19.19
CA ASN A 84 2.09 -20.69 -19.69
C ASN A 84 3.11 -20.40 -18.57
N GLY A 85 2.67 -20.26 -17.33
CA GLY A 85 3.50 -19.98 -16.15
C GLY A 85 3.89 -18.50 -15.99
N ILE A 86 3.24 -17.59 -16.71
CA ILE A 86 3.39 -16.14 -16.60
C ILE A 86 2.13 -15.58 -15.96
N TYR A 87 2.21 -15.35 -14.65
CA TYR A 87 1.02 -15.07 -13.85
C TYR A 87 0.52 -13.63 -13.99
N GLY A 88 -0.79 -13.47 -14.13
CA GLY A 88 -1.47 -12.19 -14.23
C GLY A 88 -1.01 -11.38 -15.43
N GLU A 89 -0.63 -12.05 -16.52
CA GLU A 89 -0.08 -11.34 -17.67
C GLU A 89 -1.16 -10.55 -18.40
N TRP A 90 -0.83 -9.34 -18.85
CA TRP A 90 -1.65 -8.65 -19.83
C TRP A 90 -0.78 -7.70 -20.66
N HIS A 91 -0.47 -8.16 -21.86
CA HIS A 91 0.29 -7.42 -22.86
C HIS A 91 -0.21 -7.76 -24.28
N MET A 92 0.48 -7.27 -25.31
CA MET A 92 0.03 -7.39 -26.71
C MET A 92 -0.13 -8.84 -27.22
N ARG A 93 0.50 -9.84 -26.58
CA ARG A 93 0.58 -11.22 -27.07
C ARG A 93 0.13 -12.29 -26.05
N GLY A 94 -0.19 -11.88 -24.83
CA GLY A 94 -0.51 -12.73 -23.70
C GLY A 94 -1.48 -12.00 -22.79
N LYS A 95 -2.50 -12.71 -22.32
CA LYS A 95 -3.52 -12.18 -21.42
C LYS A 95 -4.07 -13.30 -20.55
N ASP A 96 -4.06 -13.09 -19.24
CA ASP A 96 -4.83 -13.85 -18.28
C ASP A 96 -6.20 -13.25 -18.04
N ILE A 97 -7.16 -14.08 -17.63
CA ILE A 97 -8.48 -13.64 -17.17
C ILE A 97 -8.56 -13.87 -15.67
N LEU A 98 -8.59 -12.77 -14.93
CA LEU A 98 -8.54 -12.72 -13.48
C LEU A 98 -9.87 -12.22 -12.89
N ASP A 99 -10.27 -12.76 -11.74
CA ASP A 99 -11.39 -12.25 -10.95
C ASP A 99 -11.00 -11.05 -10.07
N LEU A 100 -9.85 -11.12 -9.37
CA LEU A 100 -9.28 -10.08 -8.50
C LEU A 100 -10.04 -9.75 -7.21
N TYR A 101 -11.23 -10.32 -6.97
CA TYR A 101 -11.95 -10.05 -5.74
C TYR A 101 -11.32 -10.85 -4.57
N PRO A 102 -10.97 -10.19 -3.44
CA PRO A 102 -10.39 -10.90 -2.31
C PRO A 102 -11.44 -11.75 -1.58
N ASP A 103 -11.16 -13.05 -1.40
CA ASP A 103 -11.97 -14.02 -0.63
C ASP A 103 -11.55 -14.12 0.84
N VAL A 104 -10.34 -13.66 1.17
CA VAL A 104 -9.77 -13.67 2.53
C VAL A 104 -8.95 -12.40 2.76
N TYR A 105 -8.93 -11.91 4.00
CA TYR A 105 -8.24 -10.68 4.33
C TYR A 105 -6.74 -10.93 4.51
N VAL A 106 -5.92 -10.41 3.59
CA VAL A 106 -4.47 -10.60 3.59
C VAL A 106 -3.75 -9.32 4.00
N GLY A 107 -2.75 -9.46 4.87
CA GLY A 107 -1.76 -8.43 5.14
C GLY A 107 -0.38 -9.05 5.34
N ARG A 108 0.67 -8.24 5.21
CA ARG A 108 2.06 -8.71 5.33
C ARG A 108 2.85 -7.95 6.38
N LEU A 109 3.50 -8.67 7.29
CA LEU A 109 4.66 -8.16 8.04
C LEU A 109 5.93 -8.42 7.23
N ALA A 110 6.33 -7.42 6.45
CA ALA A 110 7.59 -7.49 5.73
C ALA A 110 8.74 -7.49 6.75
N CYS A 111 9.55 -8.55 6.75
CA CYS A 111 10.66 -8.69 7.69
C CYS A 111 11.80 -9.53 7.10
N ARG A 112 13.03 -9.30 7.58
CA ARG A 112 14.22 -10.07 7.19
C ARG A 112 14.78 -10.95 8.30
N ASN A 113 14.32 -10.73 9.52
CA ASN A 113 14.85 -11.36 10.71
C ASN A 113 13.80 -11.31 11.83
N LYS A 114 14.06 -12.07 12.91
CA LYS A 114 13.17 -12.17 14.07
C LYS A 114 13.01 -10.83 14.80
N TRP A 115 14.05 -10.00 14.83
CA TRP A 115 14.00 -8.73 15.55
C TRP A 115 13.01 -7.73 14.93
N GLU A 116 12.92 -7.68 13.60
CA GLU A 116 11.87 -6.90 12.92
C GLU A 116 10.47 -7.43 13.21
N VAL A 117 10.31 -8.76 13.32
CA VAL A 117 9.03 -9.36 13.77
C VAL A 117 8.71 -8.91 15.18
N ASP A 118 9.66 -9.00 16.11
CA ASP A 118 9.46 -8.60 17.51
C ASP A 118 9.06 -7.12 17.60
N ILE A 119 9.67 -6.23 16.82
CA ILE A 119 9.29 -4.81 16.77
C ILE A 119 7.83 -4.65 16.35
N MET A 120 7.45 -5.23 15.21
CA MET A 120 6.10 -5.03 14.66
C MET A 120 5.03 -5.68 15.54
N VAL A 121 5.27 -6.89 16.05
CA VAL A 121 4.34 -7.59 16.96
C VAL A 121 4.15 -6.81 18.26
N ASN A 122 5.22 -6.28 18.86
CA ASN A 122 5.09 -5.44 20.06
C ASN A 122 4.29 -4.16 19.79
N LYS A 123 4.44 -3.56 18.60
CA LYS A 123 3.65 -2.39 18.19
C LYS A 123 2.16 -2.75 18.02
N ILE A 124 1.85 -3.91 17.43
CA ILE A 124 0.48 -4.42 17.28
C ILE A 124 -0.16 -4.60 18.65
N ILE A 125 0.49 -5.34 19.55
CA ILE A 125 0.00 -5.56 20.92
C ILE A 125 -0.21 -4.22 21.64
N THR A 126 0.75 -3.30 21.55
CA THR A 126 0.63 -1.97 22.19
C THR A 126 -0.53 -1.17 21.61
N TYR A 127 -0.67 -1.13 20.29
CA TYR A 127 -1.75 -0.40 19.62
C TYR A 127 -3.12 -0.96 20.04
N GLU A 128 -3.30 -2.28 19.94
CA GLU A 128 -4.57 -2.93 20.21
C GLU A 128 -5.01 -2.84 21.66
N THR A 129 -4.07 -2.70 22.60
CA THR A 129 -4.35 -2.62 24.03
C THR A 129 -4.42 -1.20 24.59
N THR A 130 -3.89 -0.20 23.87
CA THR A 130 -3.78 1.18 24.40
C THR A 130 -4.42 2.26 23.53
N ALA A 131 -4.73 2.00 22.25
CA ALA A 131 -5.28 3.02 21.36
C ALA A 131 -6.75 3.38 21.67
N TYR A 132 -7.52 2.46 22.25
CA TYR A 132 -8.96 2.66 22.45
C TYR A 132 -9.25 3.85 23.36
N GLY A 133 -10.07 4.78 22.87
CA GLY A 133 -10.45 6.01 23.59
C GLY A 133 -9.35 7.07 23.69
N SER A 134 -8.15 6.83 23.13
CA SER A 134 -7.09 7.83 23.10
C SER A 134 -7.40 8.97 22.12
N GLU A 135 -7.00 10.20 22.47
CA GLU A 135 -7.21 11.37 21.61
C GLU A 135 -6.43 11.26 20.29
N TRP A 136 -5.20 10.74 20.33
CA TRP A 136 -4.37 10.59 19.14
C TRP A 136 -5.01 9.64 18.11
N ALA A 137 -5.78 8.62 18.54
CA ALA A 137 -6.45 7.70 17.63
C ALA A 137 -7.59 8.36 16.83
N LYS A 138 -8.06 9.54 17.25
CA LYS A 138 -9.04 10.38 16.55
C LYS A 138 -8.42 11.55 15.80
N ARG A 139 -7.10 11.55 15.64
CA ARG A 139 -6.39 12.53 14.81
C ARG A 139 -6.10 11.97 13.41
N PHE A 140 -6.44 12.75 12.39
CA PHE A 140 -6.14 12.51 10.97
C PHE A 140 -5.07 13.51 10.52
N ILE A 141 -4.07 13.05 9.77
CA ILE A 141 -3.07 13.92 9.15
C ILE A 141 -3.13 13.75 7.64
N GLY A 142 -3.49 14.82 6.92
CA GLY A 142 -3.46 14.85 5.45
C GLY A 142 -2.20 15.56 4.96
N ILE A 143 -1.37 14.90 4.15
CA ILE A 143 -0.08 15.40 3.67
C ILE A 143 -0.12 15.43 2.15
N ALA A 144 -0.07 16.62 1.57
CA ALA A 144 -0.37 16.79 0.16
C ALA A 144 0.11 18.13 -0.44
N GLY A 145 -0.05 18.25 -1.75
CA GLY A 145 0.22 19.45 -2.53
C GLY A 145 -0.37 19.35 -3.94
N ASP A 146 0.17 20.17 -4.84
CA ASP A 146 -0.16 20.19 -6.26
C ASP A 146 0.55 19.04 -6.98
N THR A 147 -0.15 17.93 -7.24
CA THR A 147 0.55 16.72 -7.69
C THR A 147 0.90 16.79 -9.17
N TYR A 148 0.10 17.49 -9.96
CA TYR A 148 0.37 17.71 -11.37
C TYR A 148 0.36 19.21 -11.68
N PRO A 149 1.37 19.98 -11.22
CA PRO A 149 1.36 21.41 -11.36
C PRO A 149 1.20 21.86 -12.81
N SER A 150 0.23 22.73 -13.02
CA SER A 150 -0.04 23.33 -14.31
C SER A 150 -0.53 24.76 -14.10
N ALA A 151 -0.03 25.69 -14.90
CA ALA A 151 -0.32 27.13 -14.73
C ALA A 151 -1.83 27.47 -14.83
N ASP A 152 -2.60 26.63 -15.53
CA ASP A 152 -4.03 26.83 -15.78
C ASP A 152 -4.93 25.84 -14.99
N ASP A 153 -4.36 25.00 -14.12
CA ASP A 153 -5.12 24.04 -13.31
C ASP A 153 -5.31 24.56 -11.86
N PRO A 154 -6.54 24.88 -11.44
CA PRO A 154 -6.80 25.38 -10.08
C PRO A 154 -6.86 24.27 -9.03
N TYR A 155 -6.70 23.00 -9.40
CA TYR A 155 -6.88 21.87 -8.49
C TYR A 155 -5.55 21.31 -7.98
N TYR A 156 -5.28 21.47 -6.69
CA TYR A 156 -4.16 20.80 -6.01
C TYR A 156 -4.62 19.41 -5.57
N GLU A 157 -4.47 18.44 -6.45
CA GLU A 157 -5.31 17.27 -6.36
C GLU A 157 -4.98 16.34 -5.18
N GLY A 158 -3.74 16.40 -4.67
CA GLY A 158 -3.40 15.74 -3.41
C GLY A 158 -4.18 16.35 -2.23
N GLU A 159 -4.33 17.67 -2.21
CA GLU A 159 -5.06 18.39 -1.16
C GLU A 159 -6.55 18.07 -1.25
N VAL A 160 -7.08 18.02 -2.48
CA VAL A 160 -8.46 17.57 -2.76
C VAL A 160 -8.68 16.14 -2.26
N ALA A 161 -7.75 15.22 -2.51
CA ALA A 161 -7.85 13.83 -2.05
C ALA A 161 -7.79 13.69 -0.53
N THR A 162 -6.83 14.34 0.13
CA THR A 162 -6.72 14.29 1.61
C THR A 162 -7.89 14.95 2.30
N LYS A 163 -8.46 16.02 1.73
CA LYS A 163 -9.70 16.62 2.24
C LYS A 163 -10.90 15.69 2.09
N ALA A 164 -11.07 15.07 0.92
CA ALA A 164 -12.17 14.15 0.66
C ALA A 164 -12.11 12.91 1.56
N ALA A 165 -10.92 12.38 1.82
CA ALA A 165 -10.70 11.30 2.79
C ALA A 165 -11.16 11.69 4.20
N PHE A 166 -10.76 12.88 4.67
CA PHE A 166 -11.16 13.38 5.98
C PHE A 166 -12.67 13.62 6.10
N ASP A 167 -13.31 14.15 5.06
CA ASP A 167 -14.75 14.45 5.07
C ASP A 167 -15.66 13.21 5.22
N MET A 168 -15.11 12.01 5.03
CA MET A 168 -15.81 10.76 5.30
C MET A 168 -15.74 10.33 6.78
N LEU A 169 -14.81 10.88 7.56
CA LEU A 169 -14.49 10.41 8.91
C LEU A 169 -15.21 11.23 9.98
N ASP A 170 -16.22 10.62 10.60
CA ASP A 170 -16.93 11.23 11.74
C ASP A 170 -16.12 11.17 13.04
N GLY A 171 -16.08 12.30 13.76
CA GLY A 171 -15.45 12.39 15.08
C GLY A 171 -13.93 12.37 15.06
N TYR A 172 -13.32 12.72 13.92
CA TYR A 172 -11.88 12.94 13.79
C TYR A 172 -11.54 14.43 13.76
N GLU A 173 -10.34 14.77 14.23
CA GLU A 173 -9.72 16.09 14.07
C GLU A 173 -8.60 16.02 13.03
N ALA A 174 -8.54 16.99 12.11
CA ALA A 174 -7.55 17.01 11.03
C ALA A 174 -6.39 17.97 11.30
N VAL A 175 -5.19 17.53 10.91
CA VAL A 175 -4.04 18.39 10.63
C VAL A 175 -3.71 18.24 9.14
N PHE A 176 -3.92 19.30 8.37
CA PHE A 176 -3.52 19.34 6.98
C PHE A 176 -2.14 19.97 6.84
N LEU A 177 -1.20 19.22 6.27
CA LEU A 177 0.11 19.66 5.83
C LEU A 177 0.06 19.78 4.31
N TRP A 178 -0.21 21.00 3.85
CA TRP A 178 -0.47 21.34 2.46
C TRP A 178 0.55 22.34 1.94
N THR A 179 1.10 22.08 0.75
CA THR A 179 2.08 22.99 0.13
C THR A 179 1.43 24.33 -0.24
N SER A 180 0.15 24.34 -0.60
CA SER A 180 -0.57 25.57 -0.96
C SER A 180 -0.73 26.56 0.20
N THR A 181 -0.80 26.03 1.43
CA THR A 181 -0.95 26.82 2.66
C THR A 181 0.40 27.12 3.33
N GLY A 182 1.48 26.53 2.84
CA GLY A 182 2.81 26.60 3.45
C GLY A 182 2.96 25.82 4.76
N THR A 183 1.94 25.05 5.17
CA THR A 183 2.02 24.15 6.33
C THR A 183 2.86 22.92 6.06
N LEU A 184 3.03 22.55 4.77
CA LEU A 184 4.05 21.63 4.30
C LEU A 184 5.15 22.40 3.56
N SER A 185 6.28 22.59 4.22
CA SER A 185 7.46 23.30 3.68
C SER A 185 8.72 22.44 3.71
N SER A 186 8.76 21.41 4.56
CA SER A 186 9.90 20.53 4.73
C SER A 186 9.51 19.17 5.33
N ALA A 187 10.44 18.22 5.29
CA ALA A 187 10.31 16.94 5.99
C ALA A 187 10.04 17.08 7.49
N ASN A 188 10.52 18.15 8.14
CA ASN A 188 10.33 18.34 9.58
C ASN A 188 8.85 18.57 9.91
N ASP A 189 8.08 19.22 9.04
CA ASP A 189 6.65 19.43 9.27
C ASP A 189 5.89 18.09 9.35
N ILE A 190 6.25 17.14 8.47
CA ILE A 190 5.74 15.77 8.47
C ILE A 190 6.17 15.04 9.74
N ILE A 191 7.46 15.13 10.09
CA ILE A 191 8.02 14.46 11.28
C ILE A 191 7.35 14.97 12.55
N ASP A 192 7.19 16.27 12.70
CA ASP A 192 6.63 16.92 13.88
C ASP A 192 5.14 16.59 14.02
N ALA A 193 4.38 16.59 12.92
CA ALA A 193 2.97 16.25 12.95
C ALA A 193 2.72 14.79 13.30
N ILE A 194 3.45 13.84 12.66
CA ILE A 194 3.31 12.41 12.95
C ILE A 194 3.81 12.09 14.36
N SER A 195 4.87 12.75 14.83
CA SER A 195 5.44 12.54 16.17
C SER A 195 4.48 12.92 17.31
N GLN A 196 3.47 13.76 17.04
CA GLN A 196 2.38 14.07 17.98
C GLN A 196 1.32 12.96 18.09
N GLY A 197 1.42 11.90 17.28
CA GLY A 197 0.46 10.80 17.24
C GLY A 197 -0.74 11.07 16.34
N ALA A 198 -1.21 10.03 15.65
CA ALA A 198 -2.40 10.06 14.81
C ALA A 198 -3.00 8.66 14.67
N GLY A 199 -4.31 8.59 14.45
CA GLY A 199 -4.99 7.35 14.08
C GLY A 199 -4.78 7.04 12.61
N PHE A 200 -4.85 8.08 11.77
CA PHE A 200 -4.66 7.99 10.33
C PHE A 200 -3.69 9.04 9.81
N VAL A 201 -2.89 8.62 8.83
CA VAL A 201 -2.07 9.52 8.01
C VAL A 201 -2.37 9.21 6.55
N HIS A 202 -2.63 10.23 5.74
CA HIS A 202 -2.86 10.11 4.29
C HIS A 202 -1.85 10.98 3.56
N PHE A 203 -0.91 10.35 2.89
CA PHE A 203 -0.05 11.00 1.91
C PHE A 203 -0.70 10.90 0.53
N SER A 204 -0.87 12.00 -0.20
CA SER A 204 -1.37 11.97 -1.59
C SER A 204 -0.47 12.81 -2.50
N GLY A 205 0.32 12.16 -3.35
CA GLY A 205 1.36 12.80 -4.14
C GLY A 205 2.21 11.81 -4.94
N HIS A 206 3.51 12.09 -5.06
CA HIS A 206 4.47 11.25 -5.77
C HIS A 206 5.28 10.40 -4.80
N GLY A 207 5.77 9.26 -5.30
CA GLY A 207 6.52 8.33 -4.49
C GLY A 207 7.59 7.57 -5.27
N ASN A 208 8.53 7.01 -4.52
CA ASN A 208 9.38 5.91 -4.93
C ASN A 208 9.68 5.04 -3.70
N PRO A 209 10.45 3.95 -3.82
CA PRO A 209 10.74 3.09 -2.67
C PRO A 209 11.42 3.77 -1.47
N MET A 210 12.05 4.93 -1.63
CA MET A 210 12.77 5.64 -0.57
C MET A 210 12.13 6.95 -0.13
N SER A 211 11.21 7.52 -0.89
CA SER A 211 10.70 8.85 -0.58
C SER A 211 9.27 9.06 -1.04
N TRP A 212 8.66 10.08 -0.45
CA TRP A 212 7.40 10.64 -0.88
C TRP A 212 7.56 12.15 -0.97
N ALA A 213 6.98 12.78 -1.98
CA ALA A 213 7.03 14.23 -2.15
C ALA A 213 5.83 14.76 -2.95
N ASN A 214 5.62 16.07 -2.88
CA ASN A 214 4.65 16.80 -3.67
C ASN A 214 5.20 18.20 -4.03
N HIS A 215 4.49 18.95 -4.85
CA HIS A 215 4.92 20.25 -5.34
C HIS A 215 4.11 21.40 -4.71
N PRO A 216 4.70 22.60 -4.60
CA PRO A 216 3.95 23.84 -4.43
C PRO A 216 3.02 24.13 -5.62
N PRO A 217 1.97 24.94 -5.42
CA PRO A 217 1.08 25.38 -6.50
C PRO A 217 1.83 25.94 -7.72
N GLY A 218 1.61 25.32 -8.88
CA GLY A 218 2.16 25.78 -10.16
C GLY A 218 3.69 25.69 -10.29
N ASP A 219 4.38 24.94 -9.43
CA ASP A 219 5.84 24.78 -9.44
C ASP A 219 6.27 23.31 -9.54
N GLU A 220 6.41 22.80 -10.76
CA GLU A 220 6.83 21.42 -11.03
C GLU A 220 8.31 21.12 -10.67
N GLU A 221 9.13 22.16 -10.48
CA GLU A 221 10.58 22.00 -10.24
C GLU A 221 10.89 21.80 -8.75
N THR A 222 10.08 22.38 -7.87
CA THR A 222 10.27 22.27 -6.42
C THR A 222 9.59 21.01 -5.87
N TRP A 223 10.37 20.18 -5.16
CA TRP A 223 9.89 18.99 -4.48
C TRP A 223 9.94 19.16 -2.96
N ILE A 224 8.81 19.01 -2.29
CA ILE A 224 8.70 19.05 -0.82
C ILE A 224 8.21 17.70 -0.32
N GLY A 225 8.95 17.07 0.59
CA GLY A 225 8.63 15.72 1.02
C GLY A 225 9.55 15.19 2.11
N ILE A 226 9.55 13.87 2.26
CA ILE A 226 10.34 13.13 3.24
C ILE A 226 10.92 11.87 2.60
N ASP A 227 12.13 11.50 3.02
CA ASP A 227 12.77 10.24 2.64
C ASP A 227 13.08 9.33 3.84
N VAL A 228 13.27 8.04 3.58
CA VAL A 228 13.50 7.00 4.59
C VAL A 228 14.73 7.27 5.47
N THR A 229 15.71 8.03 5.00
CA THR A 229 16.88 8.40 5.81
C THR A 229 16.53 9.35 6.93
N GLN A 230 15.36 9.99 6.91
CA GLN A 230 14.90 10.92 7.93
C GLN A 230 13.97 10.25 8.95
N PHE A 231 13.50 9.02 8.68
CA PHE A 231 12.54 8.32 9.53
C PHE A 231 13.04 8.08 10.95
N TYR A 232 14.36 8.05 11.18
CA TYR A 232 14.93 7.92 12.53
C TYR A 232 14.43 9.01 13.49
N LYS A 233 13.96 10.15 12.97
CA LYS A 233 13.46 11.31 13.73
C LYS A 233 12.03 11.15 14.26
N PHE A 234 11.23 10.22 13.75
CA PHE A 234 9.89 9.97 14.30
C PHE A 234 9.97 9.52 15.77
N SER A 235 9.14 10.12 16.62
CA SER A 235 9.15 9.92 18.08
C SER A 235 7.76 9.65 18.70
N ASN A 236 6.79 9.23 17.89
CA ASN A 236 5.43 8.83 18.31
C ASN A 236 5.37 7.40 18.89
N GLU A 237 6.21 7.08 19.86
CA GLU A 237 6.16 5.78 20.54
C GLU A 237 4.79 5.55 21.21
N GLY A 238 4.19 4.37 20.98
CA GLY A 238 2.84 4.01 21.44
C GLY A 238 1.68 4.62 20.64
N MET A 239 1.93 5.53 19.70
CA MET A 239 0.90 6.27 18.95
C MET A 239 1.05 6.04 17.44
N TYR A 240 0.80 4.81 17.01
CA TYR A 240 1.16 4.33 15.67
C TYR A 240 0.00 4.47 14.66
N PRO A 241 0.04 5.40 13.70
CA PRO A 241 -1.03 5.55 12.72
C PRO A 241 -1.11 4.40 11.71
N ILE A 242 -2.31 4.18 11.16
CA ILE A 242 -2.50 3.49 9.88
C ILE A 242 -2.24 4.52 8.77
N THR A 243 -1.35 4.20 7.83
CA THR A 243 -0.92 5.15 6.79
C THR A 243 -1.36 4.73 5.40
N ILE A 244 -2.11 5.58 4.71
CA ILE A 244 -2.44 5.45 3.29
C ILE A 244 -1.47 6.30 2.48
N ILE A 245 -0.81 5.72 1.48
CA ILE A 245 0.24 6.40 0.72
C ILE A 245 -0.10 6.37 -0.77
N GLY A 246 -0.66 7.47 -1.24
CA GLY A 246 -0.75 7.85 -2.64
C GLY A 246 0.61 8.24 -3.19
N GLY A 247 1.10 7.43 -4.12
CA GLY A 247 2.41 7.57 -4.76
C GLY A 247 2.86 6.28 -5.42
N CYS A 248 3.91 6.35 -6.22
CA CYS A 248 4.47 5.19 -6.90
C CYS A 248 5.38 4.40 -5.93
N HIS A 249 5.32 3.07 -5.99
CA HIS A 249 6.31 2.14 -5.41
C HIS A 249 6.59 2.28 -3.89
N ASN A 250 5.79 3.01 -3.12
CA ASN A 250 6.04 3.22 -1.69
C ASN A 250 5.97 1.91 -0.88
N ASN A 251 5.25 0.90 -1.35
CA ASN A 251 5.24 -0.46 -0.82
C ASN A 251 6.01 -1.45 -1.72
N GLN A 252 6.98 -1.03 -2.54
CA GLN A 252 7.80 -1.94 -3.37
C GLN A 252 8.77 -2.78 -2.50
N PHE A 253 8.28 -3.84 -1.84
CA PHE A 253 9.05 -4.60 -0.85
C PHE A 253 10.01 -5.66 -1.45
N ASN A 254 10.26 -5.65 -2.77
CA ASN A 254 11.38 -6.37 -3.41
C ASN A 254 12.68 -5.53 -3.52
N VAL A 255 12.73 -4.29 -3.02
CA VAL A 255 13.98 -3.51 -3.00
C VAL A 255 15.06 -4.13 -2.10
N SER A 256 16.33 -3.85 -2.41
CA SER A 256 17.47 -4.33 -1.63
C SER A 256 18.76 -3.60 -1.99
N LEU A 257 19.62 -3.34 -0.99
CA LEU A 257 21.00 -2.87 -1.20
C LEU A 257 21.79 -3.77 -2.16
N LEU A 258 21.51 -5.09 -2.17
CA LEU A 258 22.17 -6.03 -3.06
C LEU A 258 21.90 -5.76 -4.55
N ASN A 259 20.85 -4.98 -4.88
CA ASN A 259 20.58 -4.59 -6.26
C ASN A 259 21.73 -3.72 -6.83
N LEU A 260 22.49 -2.99 -6.01
CA LEU A 260 23.69 -2.24 -6.45
C LEU A 260 24.78 -3.15 -7.05
N LEU A 261 24.77 -4.45 -6.76
CA LEU A 261 25.72 -5.41 -7.35
C LEU A 261 25.35 -5.77 -8.80
N ARG A 262 24.19 -5.36 -9.31
CA ARG A 262 23.76 -5.53 -10.71
C ARG A 262 24.33 -4.42 -11.59
N ILE A 263 25.65 -4.38 -11.75
CA ILE A 263 26.41 -3.27 -12.39
C ILE A 263 25.85 -2.86 -13.76
N ARG A 264 25.35 -3.81 -14.56
CA ARG A 264 24.78 -3.53 -15.91
C ARG A 264 23.51 -2.67 -15.88
N HIS A 265 22.79 -2.65 -14.76
CA HIS A 265 21.52 -1.93 -14.58
C HIS A 265 21.63 -0.84 -13.49
N LEU A 266 22.86 -0.49 -13.09
CA LEU A 266 23.09 0.34 -11.90
C LEU A 266 22.44 1.73 -12.00
N LYS A 267 22.45 2.35 -13.20
CA LYS A 267 21.83 3.66 -13.42
C LYS A 267 20.33 3.62 -13.16
N ASP A 268 19.64 2.63 -13.70
CA ASP A 268 18.19 2.47 -13.54
C ASP A 268 17.83 2.15 -12.09
N ILE A 269 18.59 1.25 -11.44
CA ILE A 269 18.41 0.87 -10.05
C ILE A 269 18.58 2.09 -9.13
N TYR A 270 19.57 2.93 -9.40
CA TYR A 270 19.81 4.14 -8.63
C TYR A 270 18.68 5.15 -8.83
N TYR A 271 18.30 5.42 -10.07
CA TYR A 271 17.25 6.38 -10.42
C TYR A 271 15.87 5.98 -9.85
N LYS A 272 15.53 4.68 -9.91
CA LYS A 272 14.28 4.14 -9.38
C LYS A 272 14.32 3.85 -7.88
N SER A 273 15.43 4.12 -7.20
CA SER A 273 15.60 3.85 -5.77
C SER A 273 15.37 2.37 -5.38
N GLU A 274 15.54 1.43 -6.32
CA GLU A 274 15.38 -0.01 -6.09
C GLU A 274 16.49 -0.58 -5.18
N TRP A 275 17.53 0.22 -4.92
CA TRP A 275 18.61 -0.10 -4.00
C TRP A 275 18.26 0.14 -2.53
N SER A 276 17.09 0.71 -2.22
CA SER A 276 16.69 0.94 -0.84
C SER A 276 16.83 -0.33 0.00
N PRO A 277 17.33 -0.25 1.25
CA PRO A 277 17.33 -1.40 2.15
C PRO A 277 15.92 -1.98 2.28
N GLU A 278 14.94 -1.16 2.64
CA GLU A 278 13.52 -1.52 2.69
C GLU A 278 12.71 -0.40 2.00
N CYS A 279 11.48 -0.69 1.54
CA CYS A 279 10.65 0.37 0.94
C CYS A 279 10.09 1.33 2.00
N PHE A 280 9.57 2.48 1.57
CA PHE A 280 9.04 3.55 2.40
C PHE A 280 8.03 3.03 3.43
N GLY A 281 7.03 2.26 3.00
CA GLY A 281 6.02 1.74 3.92
C GLY A 281 6.57 0.71 4.90
N TRP A 282 7.50 -0.14 4.46
CA TRP A 282 8.18 -1.09 5.36
C TRP A 282 9.00 -0.36 6.43
N TRP A 283 9.80 0.64 6.05
CA TRP A 283 10.54 1.47 7.01
C TRP A 283 9.62 2.13 8.03
N LEU A 284 8.46 2.63 7.60
CA LEU A 284 7.50 3.28 8.48
C LEU A 284 6.88 2.29 9.49
N ALA A 285 6.45 1.11 9.01
CA ALA A 285 5.85 0.08 9.84
C ALA A 285 6.84 -0.47 10.89
N ARG A 286 8.09 -0.74 10.48
CA ARG A 286 9.12 -1.35 11.35
C ARG A 286 9.98 -0.34 12.13
N LYS A 287 9.67 0.96 12.08
CA LYS A 287 10.39 1.98 12.84
C LYS A 287 10.28 1.69 14.35
N ILE A 288 11.44 1.68 15.01
CA ILE A 288 11.55 1.51 16.47
C ILE A 288 11.20 2.82 17.15
N GLY A 289 10.42 2.79 18.24
CA GLY A 289 10.07 3.98 19.00
C GLY A 289 9.26 5.03 18.22
N GLY A 290 8.52 4.62 17.18
CA GLY A 290 7.69 5.52 16.38
C GLY A 290 7.23 4.91 15.05
N GLY A 291 6.90 5.76 14.09
CA GLY A 291 6.41 5.37 12.75
C GLY A 291 4.95 4.91 12.77
N GLY A 292 4.55 4.06 11.82
CA GLY A 292 3.15 3.62 11.65
C GLY A 292 2.91 2.18 12.13
N ILE A 293 1.64 1.78 12.27
CA ILE A 293 1.26 0.40 12.58
C ILE A 293 1.05 -0.45 11.33
N ALA A 294 0.63 0.19 10.24
CA ALA A 294 0.41 -0.41 8.94
C ALA A 294 0.54 0.62 7.83
N THR A 295 0.90 0.17 6.62
CA THR A 295 0.90 1.00 5.42
C THR A 295 0.15 0.34 4.27
N ILE A 296 -0.69 1.11 3.57
CA ILE A 296 -1.37 0.69 2.35
C ILE A 296 -0.89 1.59 1.22
N ALA A 297 -0.27 0.99 0.19
CA ALA A 297 0.33 1.73 -0.91
C ALA A 297 0.59 0.84 -2.14
N ASN A 298 0.97 1.46 -3.25
CA ASN A 298 1.36 0.77 -4.48
C ASN A 298 2.71 0.04 -4.33
N THR A 299 2.79 -1.19 -4.83
CA THR A 299 4.06 -1.91 -5.07
C THR A 299 4.73 -1.54 -6.40
N GLY A 300 3.97 -0.95 -7.32
CA GLY A 300 4.38 -0.54 -8.67
C GLY A 300 4.07 0.93 -8.98
N TYR A 301 4.01 1.28 -10.28
CA TYR A 301 3.64 2.64 -10.71
C TYR A 301 2.19 3.00 -10.34
N GLY A 302 2.04 4.09 -9.59
CA GLY A 302 0.75 4.72 -9.32
C GLY A 302 0.29 5.59 -10.49
N TYR A 303 -1.03 5.69 -10.68
CA TYR A 303 -1.66 6.49 -11.72
C TYR A 303 -2.66 7.46 -11.12
N GLY A 304 -2.77 8.66 -11.68
CA GLY A 304 -3.72 9.68 -11.27
C GLY A 304 -4.38 10.36 -12.46
N ILE A 305 -5.47 11.08 -12.19
CA ILE A 305 -6.13 11.97 -13.15
C ILE A 305 -5.88 13.40 -12.67
N PRO A 306 -5.27 14.29 -13.47
CA PRO A 306 -5.09 15.69 -13.08
C PRO A 306 -6.42 16.47 -13.12
N GLY A 307 -6.47 17.57 -12.37
CA GLY A 307 -7.60 18.50 -12.38
C GLY A 307 -8.85 18.07 -11.59
N GLU A 308 -10.02 18.62 -11.97
CA GLU A 308 -11.30 18.49 -11.25
C GLU A 308 -11.74 17.03 -11.04
N ASP A 309 -11.44 16.17 -12.01
CA ASP A 309 -11.87 14.78 -12.02
C ASP A 309 -10.91 13.86 -11.25
N CYS A 310 -9.96 14.42 -10.52
CA CYS A 310 -8.93 13.67 -9.80
C CYS A 310 -9.47 12.60 -8.85
N LEU A 311 -10.66 12.78 -8.27
CA LEU A 311 -11.29 11.81 -7.37
C LEU A 311 -12.16 10.78 -8.07
N LYS A 312 -12.37 10.89 -9.40
CA LYS A 312 -13.33 10.06 -10.14
C LYS A 312 -12.75 8.74 -10.63
N GLY A 313 -11.46 8.50 -10.49
CA GLY A 313 -10.83 7.23 -10.88
C GLY A 313 -9.35 7.19 -10.53
N ARG A 314 -8.69 6.11 -10.97
CA ARG A 314 -7.27 5.84 -10.76
C ARG A 314 -6.89 5.82 -9.26
N GLY A 315 -5.61 6.03 -8.95
CA GLY A 315 -5.04 5.88 -7.60
C GLY A 315 -5.74 6.74 -6.54
N ARG A 316 -6.19 7.95 -6.86
CA ARG A 316 -6.89 8.80 -5.87
C ARG A 316 -8.27 8.27 -5.49
N TYR A 317 -8.99 7.65 -6.44
CA TYR A 317 -10.22 6.95 -6.09
C TYR A 317 -9.91 5.80 -5.12
N MET A 318 -8.86 5.02 -5.38
CA MET A 318 -8.41 3.95 -4.46
C MET A 318 -8.03 4.53 -3.08
N GLU A 319 -7.20 5.58 -3.02
CA GLU A 319 -6.73 6.18 -1.76
C GLU A 319 -7.86 6.58 -0.80
N ILE A 320 -8.94 7.20 -1.32
CA ILE A 320 -10.02 7.71 -0.46
C ILE A 320 -11.01 6.61 -0.03
N HIS A 321 -11.10 5.50 -0.78
CA HIS A 321 -12.13 4.48 -0.54
C HIS A 321 -11.82 3.57 0.66
N PHE A 322 -10.56 3.53 1.10
CA PHE A 322 -10.22 3.02 2.42
C PHE A 322 -10.98 3.79 3.52
N PHE A 323 -11.04 5.12 3.47
CA PHE A 323 -11.73 5.92 4.49
C PHE A 323 -13.25 5.77 4.43
N LYS A 324 -13.82 5.60 3.22
CA LYS A 324 -15.22 5.18 3.06
C LYS A 324 -15.49 3.85 3.78
N SER A 325 -14.58 2.89 3.64
CA SER A 325 -14.71 1.58 4.29
C SER A 325 -14.80 1.72 5.82
N VAL A 326 -13.97 2.59 6.41
CA VAL A 326 -13.95 2.91 7.85
C VAL A 326 -15.22 3.65 8.27
N ALA A 327 -15.67 4.63 7.49
CA ALA A 327 -16.90 5.39 7.73
C ALA A 327 -18.15 4.49 7.74
N GLU A 328 -18.16 3.44 6.92
CA GLU A 328 -19.20 2.41 6.93
C GLU A 328 -19.08 1.39 8.09
N GLY A 329 -18.21 1.66 9.09
CA GLY A 329 -18.08 0.87 10.31
C GLY A 329 -17.20 -0.37 10.17
N LYS A 330 -16.38 -0.49 9.13
CA LYS A 330 -15.41 -1.58 9.00
C LYS A 330 -14.21 -1.25 9.88
N ASP A 331 -14.16 -1.91 11.03
CA ASP A 331 -13.23 -1.60 12.11
C ASP A 331 -12.09 -2.62 12.24
N MET A 332 -12.02 -3.61 11.34
CA MET A 332 -10.87 -4.52 11.19
C MET A 332 -10.07 -4.09 9.95
N LEU A 333 -8.75 -3.94 10.08
CA LEU A 333 -7.90 -3.33 9.06
C LEU A 333 -7.95 -4.08 7.71
N GLY A 334 -7.84 -5.41 7.73
CA GLY A 334 -7.90 -6.24 6.53
C GLY A 334 -9.27 -6.20 5.86
N LYS A 335 -10.35 -6.08 6.65
CA LYS A 335 -11.72 -5.94 6.12
C LYS A 335 -11.92 -4.56 5.47
N ALA A 336 -11.38 -3.51 6.07
CA ALA A 336 -11.37 -2.16 5.51
C ALA A 336 -10.61 -2.13 4.17
N HIS A 337 -9.38 -2.67 4.16
CA HIS A 337 -8.56 -2.78 2.93
C HIS A 337 -9.21 -3.64 1.85
N ALA A 338 -9.76 -4.81 2.17
CA ALA A 338 -10.46 -5.63 1.17
C ALA A 338 -11.69 -4.91 0.60
N SER A 339 -12.41 -4.14 1.43
CA SER A 339 -13.56 -3.36 0.96
C SER A 339 -13.15 -2.22 0.04
N ASP A 340 -12.01 -1.57 0.30
CA ASP A 340 -11.40 -0.59 -0.59
C ASP A 340 -11.18 -1.18 -2.00
N LEU A 341 -10.53 -2.35 -2.08
CA LEU A 341 -10.33 -3.08 -3.33
C LEU A 341 -11.67 -3.40 -4.02
N ILE A 342 -12.67 -3.91 -3.26
CA ILE A 342 -13.99 -4.27 -3.80
C ILE A 342 -14.74 -3.04 -4.32
N TYR A 343 -14.66 -1.89 -3.66
CA TYR A 343 -15.28 -0.67 -4.17
C TYR A 343 -14.66 -0.25 -5.50
N TYR A 344 -13.33 -0.33 -5.60
CA TYR A 344 -12.63 -0.04 -6.83
C TYR A 344 -13.07 -0.98 -7.95
N LEU A 345 -13.06 -2.30 -7.72
CA LEU A 345 -13.47 -3.30 -8.70
C LEU A 345 -14.93 -3.16 -9.13
N ASN A 346 -15.83 -2.74 -8.23
CA ASN A 346 -17.22 -2.49 -8.59
C ASN A 346 -17.40 -1.25 -9.47
N ALA A 347 -16.56 -0.22 -9.28
CA ALA A 347 -16.56 0.98 -10.11
C ALA A 347 -15.82 0.78 -11.44
N PHE A 348 -14.75 -0.02 -11.41
CA PHE A 348 -13.85 -0.32 -12.53
C PHE A 348 -13.66 -1.83 -12.62
N PRO A 349 -14.58 -2.56 -13.29
CA PRO A 349 -14.57 -4.02 -13.32
C PRO A 349 -13.25 -4.60 -13.82
N PRO A 350 -12.79 -5.72 -13.23
CA PRO A 350 -11.59 -6.43 -13.67
C PRO A 350 -11.58 -6.61 -15.18
N MET A 351 -10.38 -6.61 -15.76
CA MET A 351 -10.18 -6.96 -17.16
C MET A 351 -10.81 -6.00 -18.20
N THR A 352 -11.36 -4.85 -17.78
CA THR A 352 -11.93 -3.80 -18.66
C THR A 352 -10.87 -2.82 -19.13
N ASP A 353 -10.08 -2.28 -18.19
CA ASP A 353 -8.96 -1.39 -18.45
C ASP A 353 -7.71 -1.91 -17.75
N ARG A 354 -6.58 -1.88 -18.46
CA ARG A 354 -5.31 -2.46 -17.99
C ARG A 354 -4.71 -1.67 -16.83
N ILE A 355 -4.88 -0.35 -16.82
CA ILE A 355 -4.36 0.51 -15.75
C ILE A 355 -5.19 0.32 -14.48
N ASP A 356 -6.52 0.24 -14.60
CA ASP A 356 -7.41 -0.01 -13.45
C ASP A 356 -7.17 -1.39 -12.84
N THR A 357 -6.97 -2.42 -13.68
CA THR A 357 -6.61 -3.77 -13.23
C THR A 357 -5.31 -3.75 -12.42
N LYS A 358 -4.27 -3.06 -12.94
CA LYS A 358 -3.01 -2.88 -12.22
C LYS A 358 -3.16 -2.20 -10.87
N ILE A 359 -3.96 -1.14 -10.79
CA ILE A 359 -4.12 -0.36 -9.55
C ILE A 359 -4.58 -1.25 -8.39
N VAL A 360 -5.54 -2.15 -8.65
CA VAL A 360 -6.04 -3.07 -7.62
C VAL A 360 -4.97 -4.12 -7.27
N GLU A 361 -4.31 -4.69 -8.26
CA GLU A 361 -3.30 -5.74 -8.03
C GLU A 361 -2.10 -5.26 -7.18
N GLN A 362 -1.73 -3.99 -7.29
CA GLN A 362 -0.54 -3.45 -6.61
C GLN A 362 -0.82 -2.76 -5.26
N TRP A 363 -2.09 -2.62 -4.85
CA TRP A 363 -2.48 -1.91 -3.64
C TRP A 363 -2.39 -2.79 -2.40
N VAL A 364 -1.19 -2.88 -1.80
CA VAL A 364 -0.86 -3.88 -0.78
C VAL A 364 -0.89 -3.30 0.63
N LEU A 365 -1.48 -4.05 1.56
CA LEU A 365 -1.42 -3.85 3.01
C LEU A 365 -0.15 -4.48 3.61
N LEU A 366 0.79 -3.64 4.05
CA LEU A 366 1.87 -4.03 4.96
C LEU A 366 1.42 -3.77 6.40
N GLY A 367 0.92 -4.80 7.07
CA GLY A 367 0.36 -4.74 8.42
C GLY A 367 -0.39 -6.01 8.78
N ASP A 368 -0.89 -6.08 10.02
CA ASP A 368 -1.74 -7.17 10.47
C ASP A 368 -3.19 -6.96 9.96
N PRO A 369 -3.73 -7.85 9.12
CA PRO A 369 -5.09 -7.70 8.61
C PRO A 369 -6.15 -7.89 9.71
N SER A 370 -5.80 -8.51 10.83
CA SER A 370 -6.67 -8.67 12.00
C SER A 370 -6.56 -7.54 13.02
N LEU A 371 -5.81 -6.46 12.71
CA LEU A 371 -5.71 -5.30 13.58
C LEU A 371 -7.08 -4.62 13.75
N LYS A 372 -7.49 -4.38 15.01
CA LYS A 372 -8.65 -3.54 15.32
C LYS A 372 -8.31 -2.07 15.16
N ILE A 373 -8.91 -1.39 14.18
CA ILE A 373 -8.75 0.06 13.97
C ILE A 373 -9.21 0.80 15.23
N GLY A 374 -8.31 1.58 15.83
CA GLY A 374 -8.55 2.31 17.07
C GLY A 374 -8.41 1.48 18.36
N GLY A 375 -8.01 0.20 18.26
CA GLY A 375 -7.77 -0.68 19.41
C GLY A 375 -9.04 -1.27 20.05
N TYR A 376 -8.86 -2.20 20.98
CA TYR A 376 -9.95 -2.84 21.72
C TYR A 376 -10.28 -2.09 23.02
N PRO A 377 -11.57 -2.00 23.40
CA PRO A 377 -11.94 -1.62 24.75
C PRO A 377 -11.24 -2.53 25.78
N SER A 378 -10.69 -1.94 26.84
CA SER A 378 -10.05 -2.67 27.94
C SER A 378 -11.04 -3.21 28.96
#